data_AF-A0A5C8ZA67-F1
#
_entry.id   AF-A0A5C8ZA67-F1
#
_cell.length_a   1.000
_cell.length_b   1.000
_cell.length_c   1.000
_cell.angle_alpha   90.00
_cell.angle_beta   90.00
_cell.angle_gamma   90.00
#
_symmetry.space_group_name_H-M   'P 1'
#
loop_
_entity.id
_entity.type
_entity.pdbx_description
1 polymer ?
#
loop_
_entity_poly.entity_id
_entity_poly.type
_entity_poly.pdbx_seq_one_letter_code
_entity_poly.pdbx_strand_id
1 'polypeptide(L)'
;MSKKQQPIAIIIAILIIAYVIPLVMVKHIAKMIWSLVQIFPLFIWTVLKFIPVFSWGLLRVALVIIKTAVLVLLGLALSPIWYPIYLFIQRSNQKTALINRKKQLRDGIELMDILSTESIRLVDYTVAESIRETVLFDDEAYFCTLYGEDAYDPEFDFEWFLIEHLMEIKESKGRLAIRIDWKDIDEVEPQTNAVLSAHGIVGNFKPTTLTDYAHSIESALCEYDSWLVKNGYRFILWDQGSDEYFGFICKQDKIDTVLELSKSIGLDFRVNMFLHFNISFVKAEIIENLIFLIASAKERNIDQGVTTFSYFAEDLKHDSCNVNELYESLYRNISGMSRFADFTDDEWCAVESITGHIEAHQKII
;
A
#
# COMPACT_ATOMS: atom_id res chain seq x y z
N MET A 1 -19.48 4.84 -54.68
CA MET A 1 -18.38 5.08 -53.71
C MET A 1 -18.23 3.86 -52.84
N SER A 2 -17.01 3.32 -52.68
CA SER A 2 -16.81 2.08 -51.92
C SER A 2 -16.96 2.33 -50.41
N LYS A 3 -17.54 1.38 -49.68
CA LYS A 3 -17.75 1.46 -48.21
C LYS A 3 -16.48 1.75 -47.40
N LYS A 4 -15.28 1.65 -48.00
CA LYS A 4 -14.00 2.00 -47.36
C LYS A 4 -13.66 3.51 -47.39
N GLN A 5 -14.35 4.33 -48.17
CA GLN A 5 -14.07 5.78 -48.28
C GLN A 5 -14.89 6.66 -47.30
N GLN A 6 -15.92 6.11 -46.66
CA GLN A 6 -16.77 6.84 -45.71
C GLN A 6 -16.05 7.35 -44.44
N PRO A 7 -15.15 6.59 -43.77
CA PRO A 7 -14.52 7.08 -42.54
C PRO A 7 -13.53 8.22 -42.79
N ILE A 8 -12.86 8.26 -43.95
CA ILE A 8 -11.89 9.32 -44.28
C ILE A 8 -12.60 10.66 -44.50
N ALA A 9 -13.75 10.65 -45.19
CA ALA A 9 -14.54 11.87 -45.42
C ALA A 9 -15.06 12.47 -44.10
N ILE A 10 -15.46 11.63 -43.15
CA ILE A 10 -15.94 12.07 -41.83
C ILE A 10 -14.78 12.66 -41.01
N ILE A 11 -13.59 12.03 -41.01
CA ILE A 11 -12.41 12.56 -40.31
C ILE A 11 -11.98 13.91 -40.91
N ILE A 12 -11.95 14.03 -42.24
CA ILE A 12 -11.61 15.30 -42.91
C ILE A 12 -12.65 16.38 -42.58
N ALA A 13 -13.94 16.06 -42.58
CA ALA A 13 -14.99 17.02 -42.20
C ALA A 13 -14.85 17.48 -40.74
N ILE A 14 -14.56 16.55 -39.81
CA ILE A 14 -14.31 16.88 -38.40
C ILE A 14 -13.07 17.78 -38.26
N LEU A 15 -11.98 17.47 -38.98
CA LEU A 15 -10.77 18.30 -38.96
C LEU A 15 -11.02 19.69 -39.56
N ILE A 16 -11.78 19.81 -40.65
CA ILE A 16 -12.15 21.10 -41.25
C ILE A 16 -13.01 21.90 -40.27
N ILE A 17 -14.02 21.29 -39.65
CA ILE A 17 -14.86 21.95 -38.63
C ILE A 17 -14.01 22.39 -37.44
N ALA A 18 -13.13 21.51 -36.95
CA ALA A 18 -12.25 21.78 -35.82
C ALA A 18 -11.19 22.85 -36.11
N TYR A 19 -10.80 23.08 -37.36
CA TYR A 19 -9.78 24.08 -37.72
C TYR A 19 -10.37 25.39 -38.22
N VAL A 20 -11.39 25.32 -39.08
CA VAL A 20 -11.99 26.49 -39.73
C VAL A 20 -12.86 27.28 -38.76
N ILE A 21 -13.62 26.61 -37.87
CA ILE A 21 -14.47 27.32 -36.90
C ILE A 21 -13.63 28.15 -35.91
N PRO A 22 -12.55 27.61 -35.29
CA PRO A 22 -11.68 28.44 -34.46
C PRO A 22 -11.01 29.56 -35.25
N LEU A 23 -10.61 29.34 -36.51
CA LEU A 23 -9.99 30.39 -37.32
C LEU A 23 -10.95 31.56 -37.61
N VAL A 24 -12.21 31.24 -37.95
CA VAL A 24 -13.27 32.24 -38.18
C VAL A 24 -13.64 32.96 -36.87
N MET A 25 -13.72 32.23 -35.76
CA MET A 25 -13.97 32.80 -34.44
C MET A 25 -12.80 33.69 -33.99
N VAL A 26 -11.55 33.28 -34.17
CA VAL A 26 -10.36 34.11 -33.87
C VAL A 26 -10.39 35.40 -34.67
N LYS A 27 -10.79 35.36 -35.94
CA LYS A 27 -10.92 36.58 -36.76
C LYS A 27 -12.01 37.53 -36.23
N HIS A 28 -13.14 37.00 -35.77
CA HIS A 28 -14.22 37.80 -35.19
C HIS A 28 -13.85 38.35 -33.81
N ILE A 29 -13.22 37.52 -32.96
CA ILE A 29 -12.70 37.92 -31.66
C ILE A 29 -11.62 38.99 -31.81
N ALA A 30 -10.67 38.82 -32.73
CA ALA A 30 -9.63 39.82 -33.02
C ALA A 30 -10.25 41.14 -33.51
N LYS A 31 -11.27 41.09 -34.37
CA LYS A 31 -11.99 42.28 -34.82
C LYS A 31 -12.74 42.96 -33.67
N MET A 32 -13.37 42.19 -32.79
CA MET A 32 -14.06 42.69 -31.60
C MET A 32 -13.09 43.33 -30.60
N ILE A 33 -11.96 42.66 -30.31
CA ILE A 33 -10.89 43.20 -29.47
C ILE A 33 -10.34 44.48 -30.08
N TRP A 34 -10.08 44.52 -31.39
CA TRP A 34 -9.61 45.71 -32.08
C TRP A 34 -10.60 46.88 -31.97
N SER A 35 -11.90 46.63 -32.15
CA SER A 35 -12.94 47.63 -31.94
C SER A 35 -13.00 48.12 -30.48
N LEU A 36 -12.85 47.22 -29.51
CA LEU A 36 -12.78 47.60 -28.09
C LEU A 36 -11.55 48.45 -27.77
N VAL A 37 -10.38 48.09 -28.32
CA VAL A 37 -9.13 48.86 -28.18
C VAL A 37 -9.25 50.26 -28.79
N GLN A 38 -10.03 50.44 -29.85
CA GLN A 38 -10.28 51.77 -30.43
C GLN A 38 -11.24 52.62 -29.59
N ILE A 39 -12.23 52.00 -28.93
CA ILE A 39 -13.21 52.70 -28.10
C ILE A 39 -12.63 53.04 -26.71
N PHE A 40 -11.69 52.23 -26.21
CA PHE A 40 -11.15 52.35 -24.86
C PHE A 40 -10.45 53.69 -24.55
N PRO A 41 -9.61 54.28 -25.44
CA PRO A 41 -9.02 55.60 -25.24
C PRO A 41 -10.05 56.72 -25.19
N LEU A 42 -11.11 56.63 -26.01
CA LEU A 42 -12.22 57.60 -26.01
C LEU A 42 -13.01 57.52 -24.70
N PHE A 43 -13.24 56.31 -24.19
CA PHE A 43 -13.88 56.10 -22.90
C PHE A 43 -13.02 56.65 -21.75
N ILE A 44 -11.72 56.33 -21.71
CA ILE A 44 -10.78 56.85 -20.71
C ILE A 44 -10.72 58.38 -20.73
N TRP A 45 -10.63 58.98 -21.92
CA TRP A 45 -10.57 60.43 -22.07
C TRP A 45 -11.85 61.12 -21.63
N THR A 46 -13.01 60.51 -21.92
CA THR A 46 -14.31 61.02 -21.48
C THR A 46 -14.41 60.95 -19.95
N VAL A 47 -14.03 59.83 -19.34
CA VAL A 47 -14.03 59.66 -17.87
C VAL A 47 -13.05 60.63 -17.19
N LEU A 48 -11.85 60.82 -17.74
CA LEU A 48 -10.85 61.76 -17.19
C LEU A 48 -11.30 63.22 -17.23
N LYS A 49 -12.11 63.63 -18.21
CA LYS A 49 -12.65 65.00 -18.29
C LYS A 49 -13.66 65.33 -17.18
N PHE A 50 -14.30 64.33 -16.58
CA PHE A 50 -15.28 64.50 -15.50
C PHE A 50 -14.68 64.34 -14.10
N ILE A 51 -13.35 64.26 -13.97
CA ILE A 51 -12.65 64.12 -12.69
C ILE A 51 -11.83 65.37 -12.36
N PRO A 52 -12.43 66.50 -11.92
CA PRO A 52 -11.62 67.60 -11.36
C PRO A 52 -11.20 67.37 -9.90
N VAL A 53 -11.89 66.52 -9.13
CA VAL A 53 -11.60 66.34 -7.68
C VAL A 53 -12.02 64.95 -7.22
N PHE A 54 -11.29 63.90 -7.63
CA PHE A 54 -11.57 62.54 -7.17
C PHE A 54 -10.35 61.93 -6.51
N SER A 55 -10.55 61.40 -5.30
CA SER A 55 -9.46 60.82 -4.50
C SER A 55 -8.92 59.55 -5.17
N TRP A 56 -7.61 59.37 -5.09
CA TRP A 56 -6.89 58.20 -5.61
C TRP A 56 -7.46 56.84 -5.17
N GLY A 57 -8.25 56.80 -4.08
CA GLY A 57 -8.93 55.60 -3.60
C GLY A 57 -10.01 55.08 -4.56
N LEU A 58 -10.82 55.97 -5.16
CA LEU A 58 -11.88 55.57 -6.09
C LEU A 58 -11.32 55.04 -7.42
N LEU A 59 -10.17 55.57 -7.86
CA LEU A 59 -9.46 55.06 -9.03
C LEU A 59 -8.98 53.61 -8.83
N ARG A 60 -8.48 53.27 -7.63
CA ARG A 60 -8.07 51.89 -7.32
C ARG A 60 -9.24 50.92 -7.33
N VAL A 61 -10.39 51.32 -6.77
CA VAL A 61 -11.61 50.51 -6.79
C VAL A 61 -12.09 50.28 -8.23
N ALA A 62 -12.10 51.32 -9.06
CA ALA A 62 -12.48 51.20 -10.47
C ALA A 62 -11.54 50.27 -11.25
N LEU A 63 -10.22 50.34 -11.03
CA LEU A 63 -9.26 49.44 -11.66
C LEU A 63 -9.45 47.98 -11.26
N VAL A 64 -9.79 47.71 -10.00
CA VAL A 64 -10.10 46.35 -9.53
C VAL A 64 -11.36 45.82 -10.22
N ILE A 65 -12.42 46.63 -10.30
CA ILE A 65 -13.67 46.24 -10.98
C ILE A 65 -13.42 45.93 -12.46
N ILE A 66 -12.65 46.78 -13.16
CA ILE A 66 -12.29 46.57 -14.57
C ILE A 66 -11.46 45.29 -14.74
N LYS A 67 -10.46 45.06 -13.89
CA LYS A 67 -9.63 43.84 -13.93
C LYS A 67 -10.49 42.58 -13.75
N THR A 68 -11.41 42.58 -12.79
CA THR A 68 -12.32 41.46 -12.55
C THR A 68 -13.27 41.25 -13.73
N ALA A 69 -13.85 42.32 -14.29
CA ALA A 69 -14.72 42.23 -15.46
C ALA A 69 -13.99 41.68 -16.69
N VAL A 70 -12.74 42.11 -16.93
CA VAL A 70 -11.89 41.58 -18.02
C VAL A 70 -11.60 40.10 -17.82
N LEU A 71 -11.26 39.67 -16.60
CA LEU A 71 -11.01 38.25 -16.29
C LEU A 71 -12.26 37.38 -16.50
N VAL A 72 -13.44 37.87 -16.08
CA VAL A 72 -14.72 37.17 -16.30
C VAL A 72 -15.03 37.07 -17.79
N LEU A 73 -14.86 38.16 -18.55
CA LEU A 73 -15.07 38.17 -20.00
C LEU A 73 -14.06 37.27 -20.73
N LEU A 74 -12.80 37.21 -20.28
CA LEU A 74 -11.80 36.29 -20.82
C LEU A 74 -12.19 34.84 -20.53
N GLY A 75 -12.62 34.54 -19.30
CA GLY A 75 -13.10 33.21 -18.92
C GLY A 75 -14.29 32.77 -19.75
N LEU A 76 -15.26 33.65 -19.97
CA LEU A 76 -16.43 33.39 -20.83
C LEU A 76 -16.04 33.23 -22.30
N ALA A 77 -15.13 34.07 -22.82
CA ALA A 77 -14.69 34.02 -24.22
C ALA A 77 -13.81 32.79 -24.52
N LEU A 78 -13.03 32.33 -23.54
CA LEU A 78 -12.21 31.13 -23.67
C LEU A 78 -12.94 29.85 -23.25
N SER A 79 -14.12 29.96 -22.60
CA SER A 79 -14.94 28.80 -22.22
C SER A 79 -15.24 27.83 -23.38
N PRO A 80 -15.51 28.27 -24.63
CA PRO A 80 -15.78 27.35 -25.74
C PRO A 80 -14.54 26.56 -26.17
N ILE A 81 -13.34 26.99 -25.78
CA ILE A 81 -12.06 26.33 -26.09
C ILE A 81 -11.62 25.46 -24.92
N TRP A 82 -11.68 25.99 -23.68
CA TRP A 82 -11.30 25.26 -22.49
C TRP A 82 -12.24 24.12 -22.15
N TYR A 83 -13.55 24.29 -22.36
CA TYR A 83 -14.53 23.28 -21.97
C TYR A 83 -14.38 21.97 -22.78
N PRO A 84 -14.19 21.98 -24.12
CA PRO A 84 -13.86 20.77 -24.87
C PRO A 84 -12.54 20.11 -24.47
N ILE A 85 -11.50 20.89 -24.16
CA ILE A 85 -10.20 20.37 -23.71
C ILE A 85 -10.34 19.72 -22.34
N TYR A 86 -11.04 20.38 -21.42
CA TYR A 86 -11.38 19.84 -20.10
C TYR A 86 -12.17 18.53 -20.22
N LEU A 87 -13.22 18.50 -21.05
CA LEU A 87 -14.00 17.28 -21.30
C LEU A 87 -13.16 16.17 -21.96
N PHE A 88 -12.21 16.52 -22.83
CA PHE A 88 -11.30 15.55 -23.44
C PHE A 88 -10.34 14.95 -22.41
N ILE A 89 -9.73 15.78 -21.55
CA ILE A 89 -8.88 15.34 -20.45
C ILE A 89 -9.69 14.48 -19.47
N GLN A 90 -10.90 14.91 -19.11
CA GLN A 90 -11.80 14.17 -18.23
C GLN A 90 -12.18 12.80 -18.83
N ARG A 91 -12.55 12.75 -20.13
CA ARG A 91 -12.83 11.48 -20.82
C ARG A 91 -11.59 10.58 -20.93
N SER A 92 -10.41 11.16 -21.18
CA SER A 92 -9.16 10.42 -21.23
C SER A 92 -8.85 9.79 -19.88
N ASN A 93 -8.98 10.57 -18.80
CA ASN A 93 -8.79 10.09 -17.43
C ASN A 93 -9.82 9.02 -17.07
N GLN A 94 -11.09 9.19 -17.42
CA GLN A 94 -12.13 8.18 -17.24
C GLN A 94 -11.82 6.89 -18.01
N LYS A 95 -11.31 6.99 -19.23
CA LYS A 95 -10.92 5.81 -20.04
C LYS A 95 -9.74 5.07 -19.42
N THR A 96 -8.72 5.79 -18.95
CA THR A 96 -7.57 5.19 -18.24
C THR A 96 -8.02 4.54 -16.94
N ALA A 97 -8.89 5.22 -16.16
CA ALA A 97 -9.47 4.66 -14.94
C ALA A 97 -10.28 3.38 -15.23
N LEU A 98 -11.09 3.37 -16.29
CA LEU A 98 -11.85 2.18 -16.71
C LEU A 98 -10.93 1.03 -17.15
N ILE A 99 -9.84 1.33 -17.86
CA ILE A 99 -8.85 0.32 -18.28
C ILE A 99 -8.15 -0.27 -17.05
N ASN A 100 -7.70 0.58 -16.12
CA ASN A 100 -7.07 0.14 -14.88
C ASN A 100 -8.03 -0.68 -14.03
N ARG A 101 -9.30 -0.27 -13.91
CA ARG A 101 -10.33 -1.03 -13.17
C ARG A 101 -10.66 -2.36 -13.84
N LYS A 102 -10.72 -2.42 -15.18
CA LYS A 102 -10.87 -3.70 -15.91
C LYS A 102 -9.67 -4.62 -15.71
N LYS A 103 -8.47 -4.06 -15.61
CA LYS A 103 -7.26 -4.82 -15.26
C LYS A 103 -7.37 -5.35 -13.83
N GLN A 104 -7.66 -4.49 -12.85
CA GLN A 104 -7.86 -4.88 -11.45
C GLN A 104 -8.94 -5.95 -11.30
N LEU A 105 -10.06 -5.84 -12.00
CA LEU A 105 -11.13 -6.83 -11.95
C LEU A 105 -10.69 -8.17 -12.55
N ARG A 106 -9.90 -8.16 -13.64
CA ARG A 106 -9.31 -9.37 -14.21
C ARG A 106 -8.31 -10.01 -13.26
N ASP A 107 -7.38 -9.21 -12.76
CA ASP A 107 -6.32 -9.67 -11.85
C ASP A 107 -6.94 -10.18 -10.54
N GLY A 108 -8.02 -9.54 -10.08
CA GLY A 108 -8.82 -9.97 -8.94
C GLY A 108 -9.56 -11.28 -9.20
N ILE A 109 -10.15 -11.47 -10.39
CA ILE A 109 -10.74 -12.76 -10.78
C ILE A 109 -9.68 -13.85 -10.86
N GLU A 110 -8.50 -13.56 -11.43
CA GLU A 110 -7.39 -14.50 -11.51
C GLU A 110 -6.84 -14.84 -10.13
N LEU A 111 -6.71 -13.85 -9.25
CA LEU A 111 -6.34 -14.08 -7.87
C LEU A 111 -7.40 -14.95 -7.18
N MET A 112 -8.68 -14.65 -7.34
CA MET A 112 -9.76 -15.47 -6.80
C MET A 112 -9.78 -16.86 -7.40
N ASP A 113 -9.41 -17.06 -8.66
CA ASP A 113 -9.29 -18.40 -9.27
C ASP A 113 -8.13 -19.18 -8.63
N ILE A 114 -6.98 -18.53 -8.41
CA ILE A 114 -5.84 -19.12 -7.69
C ILE A 114 -6.21 -19.41 -6.23
N LEU A 115 -6.84 -18.47 -5.54
CA LEU A 115 -7.26 -18.62 -4.15
C LEU A 115 -8.45 -19.58 -3.99
N SER A 116 -9.28 -19.77 -5.01
CA SER A 116 -10.42 -20.70 -4.99
C SER A 116 -10.03 -22.12 -5.40
N THR A 117 -9.09 -22.28 -6.34
CA THR A 117 -8.41 -23.57 -6.60
C THR A 117 -7.57 -24.01 -5.40
N GLU A 118 -7.11 -23.06 -4.58
CA GLU A 118 -6.48 -23.31 -3.27
C GLU A 118 -7.49 -23.25 -2.08
N SER A 119 -8.75 -22.87 -2.33
CA SER A 119 -9.93 -22.73 -1.45
C SER A 119 -9.66 -22.21 -0.02
N ILE A 120 -10.07 -20.98 0.36
CA ILE A 120 -9.77 -20.39 1.69
C ILE A 120 -11.06 -20.19 2.53
N ARG A 121 -11.03 -20.52 3.83
CA ARG A 121 -12.06 -20.43 4.90
C ARG A 121 -11.41 -19.77 6.12
N LEU A 122 -12.09 -18.87 6.81
CA LEU A 122 -11.59 -18.35 8.10
C LEU A 122 -11.69 -19.40 9.22
N VAL A 123 -10.65 -19.55 10.04
CA VAL A 123 -10.71 -20.22 11.35
C VAL A 123 -10.93 -19.17 12.42
N ASP A 124 -11.99 -19.34 13.18
CA ASP A 124 -12.19 -18.65 14.46
C ASP A 124 -11.97 -19.70 15.58
N TYR A 125 -11.41 -19.32 16.73
CA TYR A 125 -11.06 -20.22 17.84
C TYR A 125 -12.24 -21.10 18.27
N THR A 126 -13.46 -20.56 18.27
CA THR A 126 -14.68 -21.32 18.58
C THR A 126 -15.00 -22.44 17.57
N VAL A 127 -14.50 -22.33 16.34
CA VAL A 127 -14.73 -23.33 15.28
C VAL A 127 -13.66 -24.43 15.31
N ALA A 128 -12.42 -24.11 15.71
CA ALA A 128 -11.31 -25.06 15.80
C ALA A 128 -11.60 -26.23 16.76
N GLU A 129 -12.31 -25.97 17.86
CA GLU A 129 -12.76 -27.02 18.79
C GLU A 129 -13.85 -27.94 18.19
N SER A 130 -14.73 -27.39 17.34
CA SER A 130 -15.82 -28.15 16.70
C SER A 130 -15.37 -29.04 15.53
N ILE A 131 -14.29 -28.65 14.84
CA ILE A 131 -13.74 -29.41 13.70
C ILE A 131 -13.08 -30.72 14.17
N ARG A 132 -12.75 -30.87 15.46
CA ARG A 132 -12.29 -32.15 16.02
C ARG A 132 -13.34 -33.26 15.99
N GLU A 133 -14.63 -32.95 15.82
CA GLU A 133 -15.70 -33.96 15.98
C GLU A 133 -16.54 -34.29 14.73
N THR A 134 -16.40 -33.62 13.58
CA THR A 134 -17.31 -33.90 12.45
C THR A 134 -16.63 -33.87 11.07
N VAL A 135 -16.44 -35.05 10.48
CA VAL A 135 -16.16 -35.24 9.04
C VAL A 135 -17.14 -36.26 8.49
N LEU A 136 -18.05 -35.80 7.62
CA LEU A 136 -18.67 -36.51 6.49
C LEU A 136 -19.75 -35.60 5.88
N PHE A 137 -19.78 -35.49 4.54
CA PHE A 137 -20.95 -35.39 3.64
C PHE A 137 -20.64 -34.66 2.29
N ASP A 138 -21.55 -34.93 1.36
CA ASP A 138 -21.45 -35.06 -0.10
C ASP A 138 -21.22 -33.80 -0.94
N ASP A 139 -21.08 -34.07 -2.24
CA ASP A 139 -20.89 -33.18 -3.39
C ASP A 139 -22.04 -32.16 -3.61
N GLU A 140 -21.68 -30.93 -3.99
CA GLU A 140 -22.32 -30.12 -5.06
C GLU A 140 -21.62 -28.76 -5.21
N ALA A 141 -21.43 -28.32 -6.46
CA ALA A 141 -20.75 -27.07 -6.83
C ALA A 141 -21.76 -26.05 -7.36
N TYR A 142 -21.68 -24.81 -6.89
CA TYR A 142 -22.44 -23.67 -7.43
C TYR A 142 -21.50 -22.63 -8.03
N PHE A 143 -21.69 -22.36 -9.33
CA PHE A 143 -21.09 -21.24 -10.06
C PHE A 143 -22.00 -20.01 -9.92
N CYS A 144 -21.44 -18.85 -9.54
CA CYS A 144 -22.14 -17.57 -9.64
C CYS A 144 -21.65 -16.81 -10.88
N THR A 145 -22.53 -16.65 -11.87
CA THR A 145 -22.30 -15.85 -13.08
C THR A 145 -22.52 -14.37 -12.82
N LEU A 146 -21.49 -13.53 -13.02
CA LEU A 146 -21.64 -12.08 -13.11
C LEU A 146 -22.02 -11.67 -14.54
N TYR A 147 -23.31 -11.43 -14.77
CA TYR A 147 -23.80 -10.65 -15.92
C TYR A 147 -24.27 -9.28 -15.42
N GLY A 148 -23.70 -8.22 -15.99
CA GLY A 148 -24.19 -6.85 -15.79
C GLY A 148 -23.27 -5.83 -16.45
N GLU A 149 -23.42 -5.62 -17.76
CA GLU A 149 -22.62 -4.65 -18.53
C GLU A 149 -22.89 -3.17 -18.18
N ASP A 150 -23.83 -2.84 -17.27
CA ASP A 150 -24.34 -1.47 -17.12
C ASP A 150 -24.35 -0.88 -15.68
N ALA A 151 -23.73 -1.51 -14.68
CA ALA A 151 -23.70 -0.96 -13.31
C ALA A 151 -22.39 -0.20 -13.03
N TYR A 152 -22.34 1.09 -13.38
CA TYR A 152 -21.34 2.01 -12.85
C TYR A 152 -21.70 2.34 -11.40
N ASP A 153 -21.16 1.57 -10.45
CA ASP A 153 -21.18 1.91 -9.03
C ASP A 153 -19.84 2.55 -8.62
N PRO A 154 -19.83 3.86 -8.27
CA PRO A 154 -18.67 4.55 -7.75
C PRO A 154 -18.32 4.17 -6.30
N GLU A 155 -19.16 3.42 -5.58
CA GLU A 155 -18.94 2.96 -4.19
C GLU A 155 -18.56 1.49 -4.09
N PHE A 156 -18.31 0.80 -5.21
CA PHE A 156 -17.87 -0.60 -5.16
C PHE A 156 -16.50 -0.74 -4.50
N ASP A 157 -16.54 -1.10 -3.22
CA ASP A 157 -15.40 -1.43 -2.40
C ASP A 157 -14.98 -2.88 -2.71
N PHE A 158 -13.92 -3.00 -3.52
CA PHE A 158 -13.39 -4.30 -3.90
C PHE A 158 -12.81 -5.07 -2.70
N GLU A 159 -12.34 -4.36 -1.67
CA GLU A 159 -11.84 -4.96 -0.44
C GLU A 159 -13.00 -5.59 0.34
N TRP A 160 -14.11 -4.88 0.48
CA TRP A 160 -15.34 -5.42 1.07
C TRP A 160 -15.92 -6.58 0.25
N PHE A 161 -15.92 -6.47 -1.09
CA PHE A 161 -16.34 -7.56 -1.97
C PHE A 161 -15.48 -8.80 -1.81
N LEU A 162 -14.15 -8.64 -1.69
CA LEU A 162 -13.22 -9.73 -1.47
C LEU A 162 -13.44 -10.36 -0.09
N ILE A 163 -13.65 -9.55 0.94
CA ILE A 163 -13.97 -10.00 2.29
C ILE A 163 -15.31 -10.76 2.31
N GLU A 164 -16.38 -10.21 1.73
CA GLU A 164 -17.67 -10.88 1.61
C GLU A 164 -17.55 -12.20 0.83
N HIS A 165 -16.82 -12.24 -0.28
CA HIS A 165 -16.61 -13.48 -1.04
C HIS A 165 -15.76 -14.50 -0.27
N LEU A 166 -14.69 -14.07 0.41
CA LEU A 166 -13.91 -14.93 1.30
C LEU A 166 -14.76 -15.44 2.48
N MET A 167 -15.74 -14.66 2.95
CA MET A 167 -16.71 -15.07 3.96
C MET A 167 -17.84 -15.96 3.42
N GLU A 168 -18.28 -15.82 2.18
CA GLU A 168 -19.29 -16.68 1.53
C GLU A 168 -18.73 -18.05 1.14
N ILE A 169 -17.42 -18.14 0.86
CA ILE A 169 -16.70 -19.43 0.63
C ILE A 169 -16.76 -20.35 1.87
N LYS A 170 -17.17 -19.83 3.04
CA LYS A 170 -17.40 -20.55 4.31
C LYS A 170 -18.30 -21.80 4.21
N GLU A 171 -19.18 -21.89 3.21
CA GLU A 171 -20.17 -22.97 3.13
C GLU A 171 -19.75 -24.21 2.29
N SER A 172 -18.73 -24.12 1.43
CA SER A 172 -18.20 -25.26 0.65
C SER A 172 -16.84 -25.72 1.18
N LYS A 173 -16.37 -26.95 0.88
CA LYS A 173 -15.18 -27.67 1.41
C LYS A 173 -13.82 -26.92 1.25
N GLY A 174 -13.70 -25.69 1.73
CA GLY A 174 -12.54 -24.82 1.59
C GLY A 174 -11.50 -25.03 2.69
N ARG A 175 -10.24 -24.82 2.35
CA ARG A 175 -9.06 -24.86 3.23
C ARG A 175 -8.97 -23.62 4.10
N LEU A 176 -8.20 -23.63 5.17
CA LEU A 176 -8.32 -22.65 6.26
C LEU A 176 -7.31 -21.48 6.17
N ALA A 177 -7.67 -20.30 6.68
CA ALA A 177 -6.85 -19.12 6.94
C ALA A 177 -6.67 -18.91 8.45
N ILE A 178 -5.55 -18.30 8.81
CA ILE A 178 -5.15 -17.95 10.16
C ILE A 178 -5.58 -16.51 10.43
N ARG A 179 -6.15 -16.28 11.63
CA ARG A 179 -6.45 -14.97 12.18
C ARG A 179 -6.15 -14.98 13.67
N ILE A 180 -5.02 -14.41 14.06
CA ILE A 180 -4.52 -14.46 15.45
C ILE A 180 -4.42 -13.03 15.97
N ASP A 181 -5.07 -12.74 17.10
CA ASP A 181 -4.89 -11.48 17.83
C ASP A 181 -3.45 -11.39 18.38
N TRP A 182 -2.85 -10.20 18.34
CA TRP A 182 -1.45 -10.00 18.75
C TRP A 182 -1.10 -10.47 20.17
N LYS A 183 -2.08 -10.64 21.06
CA LYS A 183 -1.86 -11.11 22.44
C LYS A 183 -2.25 -12.57 22.68
N ASP A 184 -2.97 -13.21 21.76
CA ASP A 184 -3.59 -14.51 21.99
C ASP A 184 -2.66 -15.65 21.52
N ILE A 185 -1.54 -15.80 22.24
CA ILE A 185 -0.46 -16.75 21.94
C ILE A 185 -0.93 -18.21 21.88
N ASP A 186 -2.01 -18.56 22.58
CA ASP A 186 -2.56 -19.92 22.64
C ASP A 186 -3.33 -20.29 21.36
N GLU A 187 -3.64 -19.33 20.49
CA GLU A 187 -4.30 -19.58 19.21
C GLU A 187 -3.33 -20.04 18.10
N VAL A 188 -2.05 -19.74 18.25
CA VAL A 188 -1.05 -19.94 17.19
C VAL A 188 -0.90 -21.41 16.81
N GLU A 189 -0.63 -22.31 17.78
CA GLU A 189 -0.50 -23.74 17.53
C GLU A 189 -1.78 -24.40 16.99
N PRO A 190 -2.99 -24.20 17.57
CA PRO A 190 -4.19 -24.83 17.06
C PRO A 190 -4.58 -24.31 15.66
N GLN A 191 -4.49 -23.00 15.39
CA GLN A 191 -4.86 -22.46 14.08
C GLN A 191 -3.88 -22.89 12.97
N THR A 192 -2.57 -22.82 13.22
CA THR A 192 -1.56 -23.28 12.25
C THR A 192 -1.76 -24.76 11.89
N ASN A 193 -1.97 -25.64 12.89
CA ASN A 193 -2.22 -27.06 12.64
C ASN A 193 -3.56 -27.35 11.97
N ALA A 194 -4.59 -26.55 12.23
CA ALA A 194 -5.86 -26.63 11.50
C ALA A 194 -5.64 -26.32 10.01
N VAL A 195 -4.85 -25.29 9.69
CA VAL A 195 -4.48 -24.95 8.31
C VAL A 195 -3.69 -26.05 7.63
N LEU A 196 -2.71 -26.67 8.31
CA LEU A 196 -1.98 -27.82 7.77
C LEU A 196 -2.90 -28.99 7.43
N SER A 197 -3.80 -29.33 8.36
CA SER A 197 -4.77 -30.42 8.21
C SER A 197 -5.70 -30.16 7.02
N ALA A 198 -6.18 -28.93 6.86
CA ALA A 198 -7.03 -28.53 5.76
C ALA A 198 -6.34 -28.59 4.39
N HIS A 199 -5.01 -28.49 4.36
CA HIS A 199 -4.19 -28.64 3.15
C HIS A 199 -3.67 -30.06 2.94
N GLY A 200 -4.04 -31.02 3.80
CA GLY A 200 -3.56 -32.39 3.74
C GLY A 200 -2.04 -32.51 3.94
N ILE A 201 -1.42 -31.51 4.58
CA ILE A 201 0.01 -31.54 4.88
C ILE A 201 0.21 -32.42 6.12
N VAL A 202 0.98 -33.50 5.97
CA VAL A 202 1.22 -34.46 7.05
C VAL A 202 2.24 -33.89 8.04
N GLY A 203 1.82 -33.75 9.29
CA GLY A 203 2.68 -33.31 10.39
C GLY A 203 1.96 -32.34 11.31
N ASN A 204 2.60 -32.04 12.45
CA ASN A 204 2.15 -30.99 13.34
C ASN A 204 3.26 -29.96 13.48
N PHE A 205 2.90 -28.69 13.37
CA PHE A 205 3.74 -27.59 13.76
C PHE A 205 3.63 -27.39 15.27
N LYS A 206 4.77 -27.32 15.94
CA LYS A 206 4.86 -26.95 17.35
C LYS A 206 5.82 -25.76 17.46
N PRO A 207 5.31 -24.56 17.74
CA PRO A 207 6.14 -23.37 17.83
C PRO A 207 7.10 -23.49 19.02
N THR A 208 8.35 -23.09 18.83
CA THR A 208 9.37 -23.07 19.89
C THR A 208 9.67 -21.67 20.39
N THR A 209 9.26 -20.65 19.63
CA THR A 209 9.46 -19.22 19.92
C THR A 209 8.31 -18.55 20.67
N LEU A 210 7.19 -19.26 20.91
CA LEU A 210 6.08 -18.72 21.70
C LEU A 210 6.45 -18.57 23.19
N THR A 211 6.24 -17.37 23.70
CA THR A 211 6.50 -16.95 25.07
C THR A 211 5.51 -15.85 25.44
N ASP A 212 5.44 -15.47 26.72
CA ASP A 212 4.60 -14.34 27.18
C ASP A 212 5.16 -12.96 26.76
N TYR A 213 6.27 -12.91 26.02
CA TYR A 213 6.86 -11.67 25.54
C TYR A 213 6.07 -11.08 24.37
N ALA A 214 6.08 -9.75 24.29
CA ALA A 214 5.62 -9.04 23.11
C ALA A 214 6.39 -9.56 21.87
N HIS A 215 5.66 -9.82 20.79
CA HIS A 215 6.18 -10.30 19.50
C HIS A 215 6.53 -11.78 19.36
N SER A 216 6.15 -12.61 20.34
CA SER A 216 6.37 -14.06 20.25
C SER A 216 5.56 -14.73 19.14
N ILE A 217 4.41 -14.14 18.76
CA ILE A 217 3.55 -14.61 17.67
C ILE A 217 4.22 -14.43 16.32
N GLU A 218 4.80 -13.27 16.02
CA GLU A 218 5.55 -12.99 14.79
C GLU A 218 6.70 -13.98 14.62
N SER A 219 7.42 -14.27 15.71
CA SER A 219 8.51 -15.23 15.73
C SER A 219 8.01 -16.65 15.45
N ALA A 220 6.86 -17.03 16.01
CA ALA A 220 6.24 -18.33 15.77
C ALA A 220 5.72 -18.46 14.33
N LEU A 221 5.17 -17.39 13.78
CA LEU A 221 4.77 -17.30 12.39
C LEU A 221 5.99 -17.44 11.47
N CYS A 222 7.13 -16.80 11.79
CA CYS A 222 8.39 -16.97 11.05
C CYS A 222 8.86 -18.44 11.04
N GLU A 223 8.86 -19.11 12.19
CA GLU A 223 9.12 -20.55 12.29
C GLU A 223 8.15 -21.36 11.44
N TYR A 224 6.87 -20.99 11.44
CA TYR A 224 5.83 -21.66 10.67
C TYR A 224 6.08 -21.56 9.16
N ASP A 225 6.42 -20.37 8.63
CA ASP A 225 6.80 -20.22 7.21
C ASP A 225 8.02 -21.10 6.87
N SER A 226 9.04 -21.12 7.74
CA SER A 226 10.22 -21.97 7.54
C SER A 226 9.90 -23.46 7.57
N TRP A 227 8.92 -23.87 8.38
CA TRP A 227 8.41 -25.23 8.41
C TRP A 227 7.66 -25.57 7.11
N LEU A 228 6.83 -24.64 6.62
CA LEU A 228 6.07 -24.80 5.37
C LEU A 228 6.96 -24.90 4.14
N VAL A 229 8.07 -24.14 4.09
CA VAL A 229 9.05 -24.18 2.98
C VAL A 229 9.54 -25.62 2.75
N LYS A 230 9.80 -26.36 3.83
CA LYS A 230 10.25 -27.76 3.75
C LYS A 230 9.19 -28.69 3.14
N ASN A 231 7.94 -28.28 3.16
CA ASN A 231 6.79 -29.00 2.63
C ASN A 231 6.32 -28.44 1.26
N GLY A 232 7.04 -27.50 0.66
CA GLY A 232 6.69 -26.90 -0.64
C GLY A 232 5.59 -25.83 -0.58
N TYR A 233 5.35 -25.27 0.61
CA TYR A 233 4.38 -24.20 0.85
C TYR A 233 5.07 -22.97 1.44
N ARG A 234 4.36 -21.84 1.46
CA ARG A 234 4.72 -20.62 2.19
C ARG A 234 3.52 -20.09 2.91
N PHE A 235 3.75 -19.40 4.03
CA PHE A 235 2.73 -18.57 4.64
C PHE A 235 2.74 -17.19 3.99
N ILE A 236 1.56 -16.72 3.57
CA ILE A 236 1.31 -15.37 3.08
C ILE A 236 0.58 -14.62 4.19
N LEU A 237 1.24 -13.62 4.74
CA LEU A 237 0.63 -12.64 5.64
C LEU A 237 -0.10 -11.60 4.78
N TRP A 238 -1.35 -11.32 5.10
CA TRP A 238 -2.06 -10.15 4.61
C TRP A 238 -1.93 -9.05 5.65
N ASP A 239 -1.08 -8.07 5.36
CA ASP A 239 -0.93 -6.90 6.21
C ASP A 239 -2.08 -5.93 5.95
N GLN A 240 -2.98 -5.84 6.93
CA GLN A 240 -4.12 -4.91 6.92
C GLN A 240 -3.86 -3.67 7.79
N GLY A 241 -2.68 -3.57 8.42
CA GLY A 241 -2.41 -2.57 9.45
C GLY A 241 -3.25 -2.72 10.72
N SER A 242 -3.83 -3.90 10.94
CA SER A 242 -4.55 -4.29 12.16
C SER A 242 -3.59 -4.84 13.21
N ASP A 243 -4.08 -4.94 14.44
CA ASP A 243 -3.50 -5.65 15.56
C ASP A 243 -3.70 -7.18 15.50
N GLU A 244 -4.23 -7.71 14.40
CA GLU A 244 -4.37 -9.15 14.15
C GLU A 244 -3.42 -9.60 13.02
N TYR A 245 -2.85 -10.79 13.16
CA TYR A 245 -2.13 -11.46 12.08
C TYR A 245 -3.10 -12.28 11.25
N PHE A 246 -3.38 -11.79 10.04
CA PHE A 246 -4.20 -12.50 9.07
C PHE A 246 -3.33 -13.12 7.98
N GLY A 247 -3.56 -14.39 7.64
CA GLY A 247 -2.83 -15.00 6.54
C GLY A 247 -3.30 -16.39 6.16
N PHE A 248 -2.70 -16.93 5.11
CA PHE A 248 -3.04 -18.23 4.56
C PHE A 248 -1.79 -18.90 3.98
N ILE A 249 -1.85 -20.21 3.75
CA ILE A 249 -0.74 -20.91 3.11
C ILE A 249 -0.96 -21.03 1.61
N CYS A 250 0.12 -20.96 0.83
CA CYS A 250 0.09 -21.06 -0.61
C CYS A 250 1.24 -21.94 -1.08
N LYS A 251 1.05 -22.68 -2.18
CA LYS A 251 2.13 -23.48 -2.77
C LYS A 251 3.26 -22.57 -3.26
N GLN A 252 4.48 -23.03 -3.05
CA GLN A 252 5.67 -22.25 -3.33
C GLN A 252 5.79 -21.84 -4.82
N ASP A 253 5.29 -22.65 -5.75
CA ASP A 253 5.32 -22.37 -7.19
C ASP A 253 4.28 -21.32 -7.64
N LYS A 254 3.38 -20.89 -6.75
CA LYS A 254 2.32 -19.90 -7.03
C LYS A 254 2.56 -18.54 -6.37
N ILE A 255 3.56 -18.43 -5.51
CA ILE A 255 3.81 -17.24 -4.69
C ILE A 255 4.01 -15.98 -5.53
N ASP A 256 4.87 -16.03 -6.54
CA ASP A 256 5.17 -14.84 -7.35
C ASP A 256 3.92 -14.31 -8.06
N THR A 257 3.09 -15.22 -8.57
CA THR A 257 1.81 -14.87 -9.21
C THR A 257 0.84 -14.26 -8.20
N VAL A 258 0.70 -14.86 -7.01
CA VAL A 258 -0.19 -14.33 -5.96
C VAL A 258 0.25 -12.92 -5.54
N LEU A 259 1.55 -12.68 -5.35
CA LEU A 259 2.08 -11.39 -4.95
C LEU A 259 1.98 -10.33 -6.05
N GLU A 260 2.11 -10.71 -7.33
CA GLU A 260 1.92 -9.79 -8.45
C GLU A 260 0.46 -9.36 -8.57
N LEU A 261 -0.46 -10.32 -8.48
CA LEU A 261 -1.90 -10.07 -8.54
C LEU A 261 -2.37 -9.27 -7.34
N SER A 262 -1.91 -9.58 -6.13
CA SER A 262 -2.29 -8.84 -4.92
C SER A 262 -1.92 -7.35 -5.04
N LYS A 263 -0.71 -7.04 -5.55
CA LYS A 263 -0.26 -5.67 -5.77
C LYS A 263 -1.10 -4.92 -6.79
N SER A 264 -1.58 -5.59 -7.84
CA SER A 264 -2.35 -4.92 -8.88
C SER A 264 -3.74 -4.52 -8.39
N ILE A 265 -4.32 -5.27 -7.45
CA ILE A 265 -5.60 -4.98 -6.80
C ILE A 265 -5.46 -4.16 -5.51
N GLY A 266 -4.24 -3.87 -5.06
CA GLY A 266 -3.97 -3.02 -3.89
C GLY A 266 -3.94 -3.74 -2.54
N LEU A 267 -3.81 -5.07 -2.53
CA LEU A 267 -3.61 -5.85 -1.30
C LEU A 267 -2.13 -5.97 -0.95
N ASP A 268 -1.80 -5.78 0.34
CA ASP A 268 -0.46 -5.91 0.85
C ASP A 268 -0.19 -7.33 1.38
N PHE A 269 0.09 -8.23 0.45
CA PHE A 269 0.52 -9.59 0.78
C PHE A 269 2.03 -9.66 0.95
N ARG A 270 2.46 -10.27 2.05
CA ARG A 270 3.85 -10.40 2.44
C ARG A 270 4.21 -11.87 2.61
N VAL A 271 5.39 -12.22 2.14
CA VAL A 271 6.02 -13.52 2.34
C VAL A 271 7.38 -13.31 2.95
N ASN A 272 8.00 -14.40 3.43
CA ASN A 272 9.27 -14.33 4.15
C ASN A 272 9.10 -13.42 5.37
N MET A 273 8.28 -13.90 6.30
CA MET A 273 8.00 -13.17 7.54
C MET A 273 9.26 -12.90 8.34
N PHE A 274 10.32 -13.70 8.16
CA PHE A 274 11.64 -13.36 8.67
C PHE A 274 12.11 -11.99 8.16
N LEU A 275 12.08 -11.68 6.86
CA LEU A 275 12.45 -10.33 6.40
C LEU A 275 11.51 -9.24 6.93
N HIS A 276 10.22 -9.57 7.12
CA HIS A 276 9.22 -8.59 7.52
C HIS A 276 9.25 -8.26 9.03
N PHE A 277 9.25 -9.27 9.88
CA PHE A 277 9.22 -9.13 11.33
C PHE A 277 10.63 -9.09 11.94
N ASN A 278 11.57 -9.90 11.45
CA ASN A 278 12.89 -10.08 12.07
C ASN A 278 13.77 -8.83 11.96
N ILE A 279 13.62 -8.01 10.90
CA ILE A 279 14.39 -6.75 10.79
C ILE A 279 13.90 -5.73 11.82
N SER A 280 12.60 -5.66 12.09
CA SER A 280 12.05 -4.71 13.06
C SER A 280 12.28 -5.17 14.50
N PHE A 281 12.06 -6.47 14.77
CA PHE A 281 12.17 -7.06 16.10
C PHE A 281 13.61 -7.11 16.61
N VAL A 282 14.54 -7.67 15.80
CA VAL A 282 15.97 -7.74 16.18
C VAL A 282 16.54 -6.34 16.40
N LYS A 283 16.09 -5.38 15.61
CA LYS A 283 16.50 -3.98 15.75
C LYS A 283 16.02 -3.39 17.09
N ALA A 284 14.78 -3.62 17.48
CA ALA A 284 14.24 -3.16 18.76
C ALA A 284 14.96 -3.78 19.95
N GLU A 285 15.15 -5.10 19.97
CA GLU A 285 15.81 -5.80 21.07
C GLU A 285 17.30 -5.42 21.19
N ILE A 286 17.99 -5.24 20.06
CA ILE A 286 19.36 -4.71 20.06
C ILE A 286 19.38 -3.28 20.62
N ILE A 287 18.43 -2.41 20.25
CA ILE A 287 18.34 -1.04 20.79
C ILE A 287 18.13 -1.07 22.32
N GLU A 288 17.24 -1.91 22.82
CA GLU A 288 16.98 -2.03 24.27
C GLU A 288 18.22 -2.48 25.04
N ASN A 289 18.90 -3.52 24.56
CA ASN A 289 20.15 -3.99 25.16
C ASN A 289 21.25 -2.91 25.10
N LEU A 290 21.35 -2.15 24.00
CA LEU A 290 22.29 -1.03 23.91
C LEU A 290 21.94 0.09 24.91
N ILE A 291 20.67 0.44 25.07
CA ILE A 291 20.22 1.44 26.05
C ILE A 291 20.55 0.99 27.48
N PHE A 292 20.32 -0.29 27.79
CA PHE A 292 20.70 -0.89 29.06
C PHE A 292 22.21 -0.76 29.32
N LEU A 293 23.05 -1.16 28.35
CA LEU A 293 24.51 -1.03 28.45
C LEU A 293 24.96 0.42 28.67
N ILE A 294 24.33 1.39 27.99
CA ILE A 294 24.61 2.83 28.18
C ILE A 294 24.24 3.28 29.60
N ALA A 295 23.08 2.86 30.10
CA ALA A 295 22.60 3.24 31.42
C ALA A 295 23.50 2.67 32.53
N SER A 296 23.83 1.38 32.43
CA SER A 296 24.70 0.70 33.40
C SER A 296 26.11 1.30 33.44
N ALA A 297 26.71 1.57 32.27
CA ALA A 297 28.01 2.23 32.19
C ALA A 297 28.01 3.62 32.86
N LYS A 298 26.95 4.41 32.64
CA LYS A 298 26.78 5.73 33.28
C LYS A 298 26.61 5.62 34.80
N GLU A 299 25.84 4.65 35.28
CA GLU A 299 25.64 4.41 36.72
C GLU A 299 26.95 4.04 37.42
N ARG A 300 27.76 3.22 36.76
CA ARG A 300 29.10 2.82 37.23
C ARG A 300 30.17 3.90 37.03
N ASN A 301 29.81 5.04 36.44
CA ASN A 301 30.72 6.14 36.10
C ASN A 301 31.93 5.68 35.26
N ILE A 302 31.65 4.81 34.26
CA ILE A 302 32.62 4.35 33.27
C ILE A 302 32.22 4.87 31.88
N ASP A 303 33.17 5.45 31.15
CA ASP A 303 32.94 5.94 29.78
C ASP A 303 32.98 4.82 28.72
N GLN A 304 33.29 3.59 29.16
CA GLN A 304 33.46 2.47 28.28
C GLN A 304 32.17 2.17 27.50
N GLY A 305 32.27 2.17 26.17
CA GLY A 305 31.16 1.79 25.28
C GLY A 305 30.05 2.83 25.17
N VAL A 306 29.92 3.79 26.08
CA VAL A 306 28.80 4.76 26.11
C VAL A 306 28.62 5.48 24.78
N THR A 307 29.70 6.09 24.24
CA THR A 307 29.63 6.80 22.95
C THR A 307 29.30 5.86 21.79
N THR A 308 29.93 4.69 21.76
CA THR A 308 29.76 3.69 20.70
C THR A 308 28.35 3.13 20.69
N PHE A 309 27.85 2.68 21.85
CA PHE A 309 26.50 2.14 21.99
C PHE A 309 25.45 3.22 21.74
N SER A 310 25.67 4.47 22.18
CA SER A 310 24.74 5.57 21.90
C SER A 310 24.64 5.85 20.39
N TYR A 311 25.76 5.80 19.67
CA TYR A 311 25.78 5.92 18.21
C TYR A 311 24.93 4.81 17.55
N PHE A 312 25.15 3.55 17.90
CA PHE A 312 24.39 2.44 17.32
C PHE A 312 22.91 2.46 17.72
N ALA A 313 22.59 2.78 18.96
CA ALA A 313 21.21 2.87 19.43
C ALA A 313 20.42 3.97 18.71
N GLU A 314 21.07 5.08 18.35
CA GLU A 314 20.42 6.16 17.61
C GLU A 314 20.31 5.86 16.11
N ASP A 315 21.38 5.37 15.49
CA ASP A 315 21.36 5.00 14.06
C ASP A 315 20.39 3.86 13.77
N LEU A 316 20.23 2.90 14.70
CA LEU A 316 19.23 1.84 14.60
C LEU A 316 17.79 2.35 14.81
N LYS A 317 17.54 3.55 15.33
CA LYS A 317 16.16 4.09 15.36
C LYS A 317 15.72 4.65 14.00
N HIS A 318 16.64 4.96 13.11
CA HIS A 318 16.30 5.49 11.78
C HIS A 318 15.85 4.37 10.84
N ASP A 319 14.70 4.54 10.18
CA ASP A 319 14.16 3.54 9.22
C ASP A 319 14.97 3.43 7.93
N SER A 320 15.74 4.46 7.59
CA SER A 320 16.56 4.52 6.37
C SER A 320 17.97 3.94 6.55
N CYS A 321 18.28 3.32 7.69
CA CYS A 321 19.64 2.87 7.97
C CYS A 321 19.97 1.56 7.24
N ASN A 322 21.22 1.41 6.80
CA ASN A 322 21.71 0.14 6.26
C ASN A 322 22.02 -0.82 7.43
N VAL A 323 21.00 -1.58 7.84
CA VAL A 323 21.05 -2.46 9.02
C VAL A 323 22.21 -3.46 8.95
N ASN A 324 22.55 -3.97 7.76
CA ASN A 324 23.64 -4.94 7.61
C ASN A 324 25.01 -4.32 7.92
N GLU A 325 25.29 -3.14 7.38
CA GLU A 325 26.54 -2.42 7.66
C GLU A 325 26.64 -2.01 9.13
N LEU A 326 25.51 -1.59 9.73
CA LEU A 326 25.44 -1.26 11.15
C LEU A 326 25.67 -2.48 12.03
N TYR A 327 25.05 -3.62 11.75
CA TYR A 327 25.24 -4.86 12.51
C TYR A 327 26.67 -5.39 12.40
N GLU A 328 27.28 -5.38 11.21
CA GLU A 328 28.69 -5.75 11.07
C GLU A 328 29.63 -4.81 11.84
N SER A 329 29.33 -3.51 11.85
CA SER A 329 30.12 -2.53 12.60
C SER A 329 29.93 -2.72 14.12
N LEU A 330 28.69 -2.92 14.56
CA LEU A 330 28.35 -3.16 15.96
C LEU A 330 29.00 -4.44 16.48
N TYR A 331 28.89 -5.55 15.74
CA TYR A 331 29.51 -6.82 16.09
C TYR A 331 31.03 -6.71 16.24
N ARG A 332 31.71 -5.99 15.32
CA ARG A 332 33.15 -5.74 15.41
C ARG A 332 33.52 -4.93 16.66
N ASN A 333 32.74 -3.90 16.98
CA ASN A 333 32.97 -3.07 18.16
C ASN A 333 32.76 -3.87 19.46
N ILE A 334 31.65 -4.60 19.57
CA ILE A 334 31.35 -5.46 20.72
C ILE A 334 32.44 -6.53 20.87
N SER A 335 32.78 -7.25 19.81
CA SER A 335 33.85 -8.27 19.85
C SER A 335 35.20 -7.72 20.30
N GLY A 336 35.51 -6.48 19.92
CA GLY A 336 36.71 -5.78 20.39
C GLY A 336 36.63 -5.43 21.88
N MET A 337 35.47 -4.95 22.34
CA MET A 337 35.23 -4.59 23.73
C MET A 337 35.20 -5.81 24.65
N SER A 338 34.58 -6.93 24.25
CA SER A 338 34.45 -8.16 25.03
C SER A 338 35.78 -8.75 25.51
N ARG A 339 36.92 -8.34 24.92
CA ARG A 339 38.25 -8.76 25.34
C ARG A 339 38.85 -7.93 26.48
N PHE A 340 38.38 -6.69 26.65
CA PHE A 340 39.02 -5.70 27.52
C PHE A 340 38.03 -4.96 28.43
N ALA A 341 36.73 -5.17 28.22
CA ALA A 341 35.66 -4.56 28.99
C ALA A 341 35.45 -5.24 30.33
N ASP A 342 35.17 -4.42 31.33
CA ASP A 342 34.79 -4.85 32.67
C ASP A 342 33.25 -4.94 32.76
N PHE A 343 32.66 -5.87 32.02
CA PHE A 343 31.22 -6.08 32.02
C PHE A 343 30.76 -6.80 33.30
N THR A 344 29.64 -6.37 33.88
CA THR A 344 28.92 -7.17 34.89
C THR A 344 28.28 -8.39 34.23
N ASP A 345 27.82 -9.36 35.02
CA ASP A 345 27.11 -10.53 34.49
C ASP A 345 25.87 -10.15 33.66
N ASP A 346 25.10 -9.14 34.11
CA ASP A 346 23.91 -8.66 33.39
C ASP A 346 24.29 -7.92 32.09
N GLU A 347 25.34 -7.09 32.12
CA GLU A 347 25.88 -6.44 30.92
C GLU A 347 26.41 -7.47 29.92
N TRP A 348 27.05 -8.54 30.41
CA TRP A 348 27.52 -9.64 29.57
C TRP A 348 26.36 -10.38 28.90
N CYS A 349 25.25 -10.63 29.62
CA CYS A 349 24.05 -11.21 29.03
C CYS A 349 23.48 -10.34 27.91
N ALA A 350 23.45 -9.02 28.09
CA ALA A 350 23.02 -8.09 27.04
C ALA A 350 23.96 -8.11 25.82
N VAL A 351 25.27 -8.21 26.05
CA VAL A 351 26.29 -8.35 24.99
C VAL A 351 26.13 -9.66 24.21
N GLU A 352 25.89 -10.78 24.91
CA GLU A 352 25.66 -12.07 24.28
C GLU A 352 24.35 -12.09 23.48
N SER A 353 23.29 -11.46 24.01
CA SER A 353 22.03 -11.29 23.29
C SER A 353 22.24 -10.52 21.98
N ILE A 354 22.86 -9.33 22.02
CA ILE A 354 23.13 -8.53 20.81
C ILE A 354 23.96 -9.35 19.80
N THR A 355 25.01 -10.00 20.27
CA THR A 355 25.90 -10.82 19.42
C THR A 355 25.13 -11.96 18.76
N GLY A 356 24.32 -12.69 19.53
CA GLY A 356 23.51 -13.81 19.05
C GLY A 356 22.50 -13.39 17.99
N HIS A 357 21.85 -12.24 18.19
CA HIS A 357 20.92 -11.65 17.22
C HIS A 357 21.59 -11.27 15.92
N ILE A 358 22.77 -10.63 15.98
CA ILE A 358 23.52 -10.25 14.78
C ILE A 358 24.00 -11.49 14.02
N GLU A 359 24.50 -12.51 14.71
CA GLU A 359 24.94 -13.76 14.07
C GLU A 359 23.77 -14.53 13.44
N ALA A 360 22.60 -14.55 14.09
CA ALA A 360 21.39 -15.13 13.53
C ALA A 360 20.98 -14.40 12.24
N HIS A 361 21.01 -13.07 12.26
CA HIS A 361 20.73 -12.24 11.07
C HIS A 361 21.72 -12.52 9.93
N GLN A 362 23.02 -12.65 10.22
CA GLN A 362 24.06 -12.92 9.22
C GLN A 362 23.97 -14.31 8.58
N LYS A 363 23.44 -15.32 9.29
CA LYS A 363 23.24 -16.67 8.73
C LYS A 363 22.09 -16.75 7.73
N ILE A 364 21.20 -15.76 7.74
CA ILE A 364 19.99 -15.72 6.91
C ILE A 364 20.27 -15.04 5.56
N ILE A 365 21.27 -14.16 5.50
CA ILE A 365 21.77 -13.51 4.27
C ILE A 365 22.70 -14.48 3.53
#